data_AF-C9SW85-F1
#
_entry.id   AF-C9SW85-F1
#
_cell.length_a   1.000
_cell.length_b   1.000
_cell.length_c   1.000
_cell.angle_alpha   90.00
_cell.angle_beta   90.00
_cell.angle_gamma   90.00
#
_symmetry.space_group_name_H-M   'P 1'
#
loop_
_entity.id
_entity.type
_entity.pdbx_description
1 polymer ?
#
loop_
_entity_poly.entity_id
_entity_poly.type
_entity_poly.pdbx_seq_one_letter_code
_entity_poly.pdbx_strand_id
1 'polypeptide(L)'
;MPACTPCRASASSTRPSVRQVLSVMTTCGMYDAAGDWVSNVGIPAKSGVAGGIIGALPGQVGIAAFSPKLDARGNSVRGVVICEQLSRDMGLHMMDVSQIAMSTVQTSVATIVAGVHEPHNRNCQREVIVFKLRGAVRFPGSERLTRAVARELGRPNPDDPGSGLHGDACAVIFSFREVYSLNHVARRIIHEDISRLILEEKIVVVIDPSGVLQWNHDEAENDRHPKVVRNETEARDFIGGTGCKAVSTDDGW
;
A
#
# COMPACT_ATOMS: atom_id res chain seq x y z
N MET A 1 23.29 1.68 10.02
CA MET A 1 21.95 1.97 9.44
C MET A 1 20.99 0.87 9.85
N PRO A 2 19.71 1.19 10.15
CA PRO A 2 19.08 0.54 11.28
C PRO A 2 17.73 -0.20 11.01
N ALA A 3 17.46 -1.36 11.65
CA ALA A 3 16.34 -2.33 11.52
C ALA A 3 15.52 -2.25 12.79
N CYS A 4 14.21 -2.08 12.59
CA CYS A 4 13.28 -1.79 13.65
C CYS A 4 13.27 -2.87 14.72
N THR A 5 13.50 -2.46 15.97
CA THR A 5 13.22 -3.29 17.14
C THR A 5 11.71 -3.19 17.41
N PRO A 6 10.97 -4.30 17.64
CA PRO A 6 9.54 -4.21 17.89
C PRO A 6 9.18 -3.34 19.11
N CYS A 7 10.03 -3.36 20.15
CA CYS A 7 9.83 -2.62 21.40
C CYS A 7 10.56 -1.26 21.47
N ARG A 8 11.36 -0.90 20.47
CA ARG A 8 12.08 0.39 20.43
C ARG A 8 12.10 0.94 19.01
N ALA A 9 11.62 2.18 18.87
CA ALA A 9 11.64 2.93 17.60
C ALA A 9 13.06 3.29 17.10
N SER A 10 14.12 2.88 17.80
CA SER A 10 15.47 2.88 17.25
C SER A 10 15.65 1.65 16.39
N ALA A 11 15.94 1.87 15.12
CA ALA A 11 16.29 0.77 14.26
C ALA A 11 17.81 0.41 14.51
N SER A 12 18.33 -0.80 14.20
CA SER A 12 19.76 -1.25 14.29
C SER A 12 20.47 -1.82 12.99
N SER A 13 19.79 -2.61 12.14
CA SER A 13 19.93 -3.04 10.69
C SER A 13 19.40 -2.37 9.35
N THR A 14 20.14 -2.19 8.23
CA THR A 14 19.50 -1.67 6.97
C THR A 14 18.43 -2.63 6.39
N ARG A 15 17.40 -2.13 5.67
CA ARG A 15 16.43 -2.99 4.97
C ARG A 15 17.06 -3.99 3.99
N PRO A 16 18.04 -3.61 3.14
CA PRO A 16 18.77 -4.57 2.32
C PRO A 16 19.50 -5.65 3.13
N SER A 17 20.14 -5.28 4.24
CA SER A 17 20.83 -6.23 5.12
C SER A 17 19.87 -7.23 5.73
N VAL A 18 18.71 -6.78 6.25
CA VAL A 18 17.68 -7.69 6.80
C VAL A 18 17.19 -8.64 5.73
N ARG A 19 16.91 -8.14 4.51
CA ARG A 19 16.50 -9.00 3.39
C ARG A 19 17.54 -10.06 3.09
N GLN A 20 18.83 -9.70 3.04
CA GLN A 20 19.91 -10.64 2.80
C GLN A 20 20.02 -11.69 3.92
N VAL A 21 19.92 -11.28 5.18
CA VAL A 21 19.95 -12.20 6.33
C VAL A 21 18.80 -13.20 6.26
N LEU A 22 17.57 -12.73 6.00
CA LEU A 22 16.40 -13.61 5.88
C LEU A 22 16.51 -14.55 4.67
N SER A 23 17.08 -14.10 3.56
CA SER A 23 17.38 -14.96 2.40
C SER A 23 18.36 -16.09 2.77
N VAL A 24 19.42 -15.79 3.52
CA VAL A 24 20.40 -16.80 3.96
C VAL A 24 19.80 -17.73 5.01
N MET A 25 19.02 -17.21 5.97
CA MET A 25 18.29 -18.04 6.93
C MET A 25 17.32 -19.00 6.25
N THR A 26 16.66 -18.55 5.18
CA THR A 26 15.74 -19.40 4.40
C THR A 26 16.47 -20.55 3.70
N THR A 27 17.62 -20.27 3.10
CA THR A 27 18.31 -21.21 2.20
C THR A 27 19.32 -22.11 2.91
N CYS A 28 19.94 -21.65 4.00
CA CYS A 28 21.03 -22.35 4.68
C CYS A 28 20.77 -22.56 6.18
N GLY A 29 19.67 -22.04 6.72
CA GLY A 29 19.54 -21.90 8.15
C GLY A 29 19.26 -23.21 8.91
N MET A 30 18.73 -24.21 8.21
CA MET A 30 18.37 -25.53 8.75
C MET A 30 19.29 -26.66 8.24
N TYR A 31 20.53 -26.33 7.89
CA TYR A 31 21.54 -27.26 7.38
C TYR A 31 21.02 -28.03 6.15
N ASP A 32 21.25 -29.34 6.10
CA ASP A 32 20.82 -30.22 5.00
C ASP A 32 19.29 -30.36 4.90
N ALA A 33 18.54 -29.90 5.91
CA ALA A 33 17.08 -29.90 5.91
C ALA A 33 16.45 -28.62 5.32
N ALA A 34 17.24 -27.69 4.78
CA ALA A 34 16.71 -26.40 4.33
C ALA A 34 15.64 -26.50 3.23
N GLY A 35 15.78 -27.43 2.28
CA GLY A 35 14.77 -27.64 1.22
C GLY A 35 13.42 -28.13 1.76
N ASP A 36 13.44 -29.15 2.62
CA ASP A 36 12.24 -29.67 3.30
C ASP A 36 11.61 -28.59 4.18
N TRP A 37 12.44 -27.80 4.87
CA TRP A 37 11.98 -26.74 5.77
C TRP A 37 11.22 -25.63 5.04
N VAL A 38 11.73 -25.16 3.90
CA VAL A 38 11.05 -24.11 3.11
C VAL A 38 9.68 -24.58 2.62
N SER A 39 9.52 -25.86 2.31
CA SER A 39 8.28 -26.41 1.78
C SER A 39 7.25 -26.74 2.88
N ASN A 40 7.71 -27.24 4.03
CA ASN A 40 6.82 -27.72 5.09
C ASN A 40 6.56 -26.68 6.19
N VAL A 41 7.50 -25.76 6.42
CA VAL A 41 7.43 -24.74 7.48
C VAL A 41 7.37 -23.34 6.89
N GLY A 42 8.25 -23.03 5.93
CA GLY A 42 8.23 -21.74 5.24
C GLY A 42 8.51 -20.53 6.12
N ILE A 43 9.14 -20.70 7.29
CA ILE A 43 9.56 -19.61 8.17
C ILE A 43 11.09 -19.51 8.06
N PRO A 44 11.68 -18.38 7.62
CA PRO A 44 13.13 -18.21 7.61
C PRO A 44 13.70 -18.43 9.02
N ALA A 45 14.55 -19.44 9.22
CA ALA A 45 14.97 -19.85 10.55
C ALA A 45 16.44 -20.30 10.61
N LYS A 46 17.02 -20.31 11.81
CA LYS A 46 18.33 -20.91 12.09
C LYS A 46 18.22 -21.83 13.30
N SER A 47 18.74 -23.06 13.17
CA SER A 47 18.91 -23.97 14.31
C SER A 47 20.33 -23.94 14.89
N GLY A 48 20.45 -24.08 16.20
CA GLY A 48 21.71 -24.22 16.93
C GLY A 48 21.76 -25.53 17.72
N VAL A 49 22.96 -26.13 17.80
CA VAL A 49 23.21 -27.41 18.48
C VAL A 49 22.90 -27.39 19.99
N ALA A 50 22.76 -26.21 20.59
CA ALA A 50 22.24 -26.08 21.95
C ALA A 50 20.73 -26.42 22.06
N GLY A 51 20.06 -26.75 20.95
CA GLY A 51 18.63 -27.04 20.90
C GLY A 51 17.75 -25.81 20.63
N GLY A 52 18.35 -24.69 20.23
CA GLY A 52 17.63 -23.47 19.89
C GLY A 52 17.22 -23.42 18.42
N ILE A 53 16.04 -22.86 18.12
CA ILE A 53 15.63 -22.44 16.79
C ILE A 53 15.15 -21.00 16.89
N ILE A 54 15.67 -20.13 16.03
CA ILE A 54 15.20 -18.76 15.87
C ILE A 54 14.62 -18.60 14.46
N GLY A 55 13.41 -18.06 14.35
CA GLY A 55 12.70 -17.84 13.10
C GLY A 55 12.20 -16.40 12.99
N ALA A 56 12.10 -15.89 11.77
CA ALA A 56 11.56 -14.56 11.51
C ALA A 56 10.77 -14.55 10.19
N LEU A 57 9.45 -14.45 10.30
CA LEU A 57 8.54 -14.32 9.17
C LEU A 57 8.37 -12.82 8.83
N PRO A 58 8.81 -12.36 7.65
CA PRO A 58 8.86 -10.93 7.32
C PRO A 58 7.49 -10.25 7.47
N GLY A 59 7.44 -9.20 8.29
CA GLY A 59 6.22 -8.40 8.47
C GLY A 59 5.12 -9.04 9.31
N GLN A 60 5.35 -10.23 9.88
CA GLN A 60 4.37 -10.95 10.69
C GLN A 60 4.88 -11.21 12.11
N VAL A 61 5.92 -12.05 12.28
CA VAL A 61 6.33 -12.52 13.61
C VAL A 61 7.81 -12.90 13.68
N GLY A 62 8.42 -12.72 14.85
CA GLY A 62 9.68 -13.34 15.24
C GLY A 62 9.44 -14.45 16.26
N ILE A 63 10.05 -15.61 16.06
CA ILE A 63 9.83 -16.82 16.86
C ILE A 63 11.17 -17.30 17.42
N ALA A 64 11.16 -17.79 18.66
CA ALA A 64 12.27 -18.53 19.24
C ALA A 64 11.72 -19.75 19.97
N ALA A 65 12.31 -20.92 19.70
CA ALA A 65 12.00 -22.17 20.36
C ALA A 65 13.28 -22.76 20.95
N PHE A 66 13.14 -23.43 22.10
CA PHE A 66 14.26 -24.08 22.77
C PHE A 66 13.85 -25.46 23.25
N SER A 67 14.56 -26.48 22.77
CA SER A 67 14.48 -27.85 23.30
C SER A 67 15.80 -28.58 23.06
N PRO A 68 16.52 -29.02 24.10
CA PRO A 68 17.87 -29.59 23.98
C PRO A 68 18.01 -30.84 23.10
N LYS A 69 16.94 -31.64 22.96
CA LYS A 69 17.01 -32.90 22.20
C LYS A 69 17.11 -32.62 20.70
N LEU A 70 18.15 -33.15 20.05
CA LEU A 70 18.40 -33.01 18.62
C LEU A 70 17.96 -34.24 17.82
N ASP A 71 17.62 -34.02 16.55
CA ASP A 71 17.43 -35.07 15.54
C ASP A 71 18.77 -35.48 14.90
N ALA A 72 18.73 -36.43 13.96
CA ALA A 72 19.91 -36.90 13.24
C ALA A 72 20.58 -35.82 12.36
N ARG A 73 19.89 -34.71 12.09
CA ARG A 73 20.37 -33.58 11.28
C ARG A 73 20.87 -32.42 12.16
N GLY A 74 20.88 -32.58 13.48
CA GLY A 74 21.36 -31.59 14.44
C GLY A 74 20.36 -30.48 14.77
N ASN A 75 19.08 -30.63 14.39
CA ASN A 75 18.02 -29.69 14.69
C ASN A 75 17.25 -30.09 15.95
N SER A 76 16.70 -29.11 16.67
CA SER A 76 15.85 -29.37 17.84
C SER A 76 14.56 -30.11 17.44
N VAL A 77 14.33 -31.32 17.95
CA VAL A 77 13.17 -32.17 17.58
C VAL A 77 11.86 -31.43 17.83
N ARG A 78 11.67 -30.93 19.06
CA ARG A 78 10.43 -30.22 19.43
C ARG A 78 10.36 -28.83 18.82
N GLY A 79 11.50 -28.19 18.57
CA GLY A 79 11.56 -26.89 17.90
C GLY A 79 11.08 -26.98 16.46
N VAL A 80 11.44 -28.03 15.73
CA VAL A 80 10.94 -28.28 14.37
C VAL A 80 9.42 -28.50 14.40
N VAL A 81 8.94 -29.38 15.28
CA VAL A 81 7.51 -29.72 15.39
C VAL A 81 6.64 -28.48 15.67
N ILE A 82 7.06 -27.60 16.59
CA ILE A 82 6.26 -26.40 16.88
C ILE A 82 6.25 -25.42 15.70
N CYS A 83 7.37 -25.27 14.98
CA CYS A 83 7.40 -24.41 13.80
C CYS A 83 6.52 -24.95 12.67
N GLU A 84 6.49 -26.27 12.47
CA GLU A 84 5.56 -26.92 11.55
C GLU A 84 4.09 -26.72 11.94
N GLN A 85 3.76 -26.86 13.23
CA GLN A 85 2.41 -26.60 13.74
C GLN A 85 2.02 -25.14 13.54
N LEU A 86 2.89 -24.18 13.86
CA LEU A 86 2.65 -22.76 13.63
C LEU A 86 2.39 -22.46 12.15
N SER A 87 3.15 -23.09 11.25
CA SER A 87 2.93 -22.94 9.81
C SER A 87 1.56 -23.47 9.39
N ARG A 88 1.21 -24.71 9.75
CA ARG A 88 -0.05 -25.35 9.35
C ARG A 88 -1.29 -24.76 10.02
N ASP A 89 -1.23 -24.56 11.34
CA ASP A 89 -2.41 -24.24 12.15
C ASP A 89 -2.70 -22.74 12.14
N MET A 90 -1.69 -21.90 11.90
CA MET A 90 -1.82 -20.44 11.88
C MET A 90 -1.55 -19.80 10.51
N GLY A 91 -1.26 -20.59 9.47
CA GLY A 91 -0.92 -20.09 8.13
C GLY A 91 0.37 -19.26 8.09
N LEU A 92 1.31 -19.54 9.00
CA LEU A 92 2.56 -18.79 9.12
C LEU A 92 3.62 -19.31 8.14
N HIS A 93 3.32 -19.21 6.85
CA HIS A 93 4.20 -19.66 5.77
C HIS A 93 4.57 -18.49 4.85
N MET A 94 5.85 -18.34 4.46
CA MET A 94 6.28 -17.22 3.60
C MET A 94 5.64 -17.21 2.21
N MET A 95 5.24 -18.40 1.72
CA MET A 95 4.55 -18.56 0.44
C MET A 95 3.04 -18.43 0.57
N ASP A 96 2.52 -18.38 1.80
CA ASP A 96 1.12 -18.04 2.02
C ASP A 96 0.97 -16.53 1.89
N VAL A 97 0.20 -16.12 0.88
CA VAL A 97 -0.03 -14.72 0.57
C VAL A 97 -0.94 -14.14 1.66
N SER A 98 -0.37 -13.51 2.68
CA SER A 98 -1.15 -12.66 3.59
C SER A 98 -1.79 -11.54 2.78
N GLN A 99 -3.13 -11.53 2.71
CA GLN A 99 -3.94 -10.63 1.90
C GLN A 99 -3.97 -9.18 2.44
N ILE A 100 -2.81 -8.62 2.82
CA ILE A 100 -2.68 -7.18 3.17
C ILE A 100 -3.08 -6.29 1.97
N ALA A 101 -3.21 -6.85 0.77
CA ALA A 101 -3.50 -6.13 -0.47
C ALA A 101 -4.98 -5.92 -0.79
N MET A 102 -5.95 -6.42 -0.01
CA MET A 102 -7.32 -6.53 -0.55
C MET A 102 -8.21 -5.28 -0.50
N SER A 103 -7.84 -4.18 0.15
CA SER A 103 -8.61 -2.94 0.02
C SER A 103 -7.75 -1.69 0.20
N THR A 104 -6.82 -1.48 -0.73
CA THR A 104 -6.01 -0.26 -0.72
C THR A 104 -6.69 0.89 -1.44
N VAL A 105 -7.60 0.65 -2.39
CA VAL A 105 -8.20 1.70 -3.22
C VAL A 105 -9.72 1.56 -3.21
N GLN A 106 -10.41 2.60 -2.73
CA GLN A 106 -11.85 2.75 -2.82
C GLN A 106 -12.14 3.90 -3.79
N THR A 107 -12.95 3.65 -4.81
CA THR A 107 -13.39 4.68 -5.76
C THR A 107 -14.77 5.17 -5.34
N SER A 108 -14.97 6.48 -5.34
CA SER A 108 -16.28 7.09 -5.12
C SER A 108 -16.47 8.26 -6.07
N VAL A 109 -17.69 8.44 -6.57
CA VAL A 109 -18.05 9.52 -7.48
C VAL A 109 -18.86 10.56 -6.72
N ALA A 110 -18.56 11.83 -6.95
CA ALA A 110 -19.31 12.93 -6.39
C ALA A 110 -19.58 13.99 -7.45
N THR A 111 -20.76 14.59 -7.40
CA THR A 111 -21.06 15.77 -8.21
C THR A 111 -20.93 17.01 -7.34
N ILE A 112 -20.17 18.01 -7.80
CA ILE A 112 -20.06 19.29 -7.09
C ILE A 112 -21.24 20.18 -7.48
N VAL A 113 -21.96 20.64 -6.46
CA VAL A 113 -23.08 21.58 -6.57
C VAL A 113 -22.64 22.94 -6.05
N ALA A 114 -22.98 23.98 -6.82
CA ALA A 114 -22.61 25.36 -6.54
C ALA A 114 -23.00 25.81 -5.13
N GLY A 115 -22.10 26.55 -4.49
CA GLY A 115 -22.37 27.22 -3.22
C GLY A 115 -23.18 28.50 -3.43
N VAL A 116 -23.84 28.96 -2.36
CA VAL A 116 -24.66 30.19 -2.37
C VAL A 116 -23.86 31.44 -2.78
N HIS A 117 -22.55 31.43 -2.52
CA HIS A 117 -21.67 32.58 -2.76
C HIS A 117 -21.07 32.62 -4.18
N GLU A 118 -21.05 31.48 -4.91
CA GLU A 118 -20.51 31.39 -6.28
C GLU A 118 -21.37 30.48 -7.19
N PRO A 119 -22.59 30.92 -7.55
CA PRO A 119 -23.55 30.10 -8.30
C PRO A 119 -23.17 29.81 -9.76
N HIS A 120 -22.19 30.53 -10.32
CA HIS A 120 -21.80 30.45 -11.75
C HIS A 120 -20.45 29.77 -11.99
N ASN A 121 -19.93 28.99 -11.04
CA ASN A 121 -18.66 28.30 -11.25
C ASN A 121 -18.78 27.22 -12.36
N ARG A 122 -17.87 27.25 -13.34
CA ARG A 122 -17.82 26.35 -14.51
C ARG A 122 -17.71 24.85 -14.16
N ASN A 123 -17.25 24.54 -12.95
CA ASN A 123 -17.13 23.17 -12.45
C ASN A 123 -18.38 22.65 -11.74
N CYS A 124 -19.42 23.47 -11.58
CA CYS A 124 -20.69 23.05 -10.98
C CYS A 124 -21.45 22.08 -11.88
N GLN A 125 -22.14 21.11 -11.27
CA GLN A 125 -22.87 20.01 -11.93
C GLN A 125 -21.98 19.09 -12.77
N ARG A 126 -20.66 19.12 -12.57
CA ARG A 126 -19.72 18.18 -13.19
C ARG A 126 -19.31 17.10 -12.20
N GLU A 127 -19.03 15.93 -12.74
CA GLU A 127 -18.54 14.80 -11.97
C GLU A 127 -17.10 15.03 -11.52
N VAL A 128 -16.85 14.64 -10.28
CA VAL A 128 -15.55 14.58 -9.64
C VAL A 128 -15.36 13.16 -9.14
N ILE A 129 -14.26 12.54 -9.55
CA ILE A 129 -13.91 11.20 -9.08
C ILE A 129 -12.96 11.31 -7.90
N VAL A 130 -13.18 10.46 -6.89
CA VAL A 130 -12.37 10.42 -5.67
C VAL A 130 -11.80 9.02 -5.51
N PHE A 131 -10.47 8.92 -5.59
CA PHE A 131 -9.72 7.71 -5.28
C PHE A 131 -9.21 7.81 -3.83
N LYS A 132 -9.78 7.00 -2.94
CA LYS A 132 -9.39 6.93 -1.53
C LYS A 132 -8.41 5.78 -1.33
N LEU A 133 -7.25 6.07 -0.78
CA LEU A 133 -6.29 5.06 -0.39
C LEU A 133 -6.31 4.77 1.11
N ARG A 134 -6.08 3.50 1.49
CA ARG A 134 -6.09 3.05 2.89
C ARG A 134 -4.88 2.19 3.24
N GLY A 135 -4.36 2.38 4.45
CA GLY A 135 -3.37 1.51 5.06
C GLY A 135 -1.92 1.76 4.60
N ALA A 136 -1.12 0.68 4.57
CA ALA A 136 0.25 0.72 4.08
C ALA A 136 0.29 0.46 2.57
N VAL A 137 0.52 1.51 1.78
CA VAL A 137 0.53 1.45 0.32
C VAL A 137 1.91 1.04 -0.18
N ARG A 138 1.94 -0.04 -0.96
CA ARG A 138 3.11 -0.60 -1.65
C ARG A 138 2.77 -0.78 -3.13
N PHE A 139 3.67 -1.41 -3.89
CA PHE A 139 3.49 -1.65 -5.32
C PHE A 139 2.08 -2.17 -5.70
N PRO A 140 1.50 -3.20 -5.03
CA PRO A 140 0.17 -3.68 -5.40
C PRO A 140 -0.92 -2.63 -5.19
N GLY A 141 -0.81 -1.83 -4.14
CA GLY A 141 -1.76 -0.76 -3.85
C GLY A 141 -1.70 0.38 -4.87
N SER A 142 -0.48 0.76 -5.28
CA SER A 142 -0.29 1.76 -6.34
C SER A 142 -0.70 1.23 -7.72
N GLU A 143 -0.41 -0.03 -8.05
CA GLU A 143 -0.83 -0.62 -9.32
C GLU A 143 -2.37 -0.69 -9.43
N ARG A 144 -3.06 -1.07 -8.35
CA ARG A 144 -4.52 -1.03 -8.29
C ARG A 144 -5.06 0.38 -8.50
N LEU A 145 -4.39 1.40 -7.93
CA LEU A 145 -4.75 2.79 -8.17
C LEU A 145 -4.58 3.16 -9.64
N THR A 146 -3.43 2.88 -10.23
CA THR A 146 -3.15 3.14 -11.66
C THR A 146 -4.20 2.47 -12.54
N ARG A 147 -4.55 1.21 -12.25
CA ARG A 147 -5.59 0.47 -12.98
C ARG A 147 -6.97 1.10 -12.81
N ALA A 148 -7.32 1.54 -11.60
CA ALA A 148 -8.58 2.24 -11.35
C ALA A 148 -8.63 3.59 -12.10
N VAL A 149 -7.56 4.38 -12.06
CA VAL A 149 -7.44 5.63 -12.83
C VAL A 149 -7.61 5.36 -14.32
N ALA A 150 -6.88 4.39 -14.88
CA ALA A 150 -6.96 4.05 -16.30
C ALA A 150 -8.34 3.51 -16.70
N ARG A 151 -9.00 2.72 -15.82
CA ARG A 151 -10.31 2.17 -16.10
C ARG A 151 -11.40 3.24 -16.05
N GLU A 152 -11.40 4.11 -15.04
CA GLU A 152 -12.48 5.08 -14.82
C GLU A 152 -12.34 6.32 -15.71
N LEU A 153 -11.10 6.81 -15.93
CA LEU A 153 -10.82 8.04 -16.67
C LEU A 153 -10.32 7.80 -18.10
N GLY A 154 -9.99 6.55 -18.45
CA GLY A 154 -9.49 6.20 -19.77
C GLY A 154 -10.55 6.30 -20.87
N ARG A 155 -10.14 5.98 -22.09
CA ARG A 155 -11.09 5.88 -23.21
C ARG A 155 -12.00 4.66 -23.01
N PRO A 156 -13.30 4.75 -23.34
CA PRO A 156 -14.20 3.62 -23.30
C PRO A 156 -13.64 2.45 -24.12
N ASN A 157 -13.52 1.28 -23.49
CA ASN A 157 -13.08 0.05 -24.12
C ASN A 157 -14.30 -0.83 -24.45
N PRO A 158 -14.52 -1.20 -25.72
CA PRO A 158 -15.60 -2.12 -26.10
C PRO A 158 -15.57 -3.46 -25.36
N ASP A 159 -14.38 -3.92 -24.95
CA ASP A 159 -14.18 -5.20 -24.26
C ASP A 159 -14.33 -5.12 -22.72
N ASP A 160 -14.45 -3.92 -22.14
CA ASP A 160 -14.71 -3.69 -20.70
C ASP A 160 -15.88 -2.72 -20.51
N PRO A 161 -17.12 -3.23 -20.48
CA PRO A 161 -18.31 -2.44 -20.22
C PRO A 161 -18.22 -1.72 -18.87
N GLY A 162 -18.25 -0.39 -18.89
CA GLY A 162 -18.07 0.46 -17.71
C GLY A 162 -16.67 1.06 -17.56
N SER A 163 -15.74 0.79 -18.49
CA SER A 163 -14.54 1.59 -18.62
C SER A 163 -14.83 2.95 -19.26
N GLY A 164 -14.10 3.98 -18.84
CA GLY A 164 -14.20 5.36 -19.33
C GLY A 164 -15.49 6.08 -18.93
N LEU A 165 -16.25 5.56 -17.96
CA LEU A 165 -17.51 6.18 -17.49
C LEU A 165 -17.30 7.63 -17.03
N HIS A 166 -16.16 7.92 -16.40
CA HIS A 166 -15.85 9.23 -15.84
C HIS A 166 -14.77 9.96 -16.65
N GLY A 167 -14.60 9.61 -17.93
CA GLY A 167 -13.64 10.25 -18.84
C GLY A 167 -13.82 11.77 -18.94
N ASP A 168 -15.02 12.29 -18.73
CA ASP A 168 -15.34 13.73 -18.77
C ASP A 168 -15.29 14.42 -17.39
N ALA A 169 -14.88 13.71 -16.32
CA ALA A 169 -14.78 14.28 -14.98
C ALA A 169 -13.92 15.55 -14.98
N CYS A 170 -14.39 16.60 -14.32
CA CYS A 170 -13.73 17.91 -14.31
C CYS A 170 -12.53 17.96 -13.36
N ALA A 171 -12.57 17.13 -12.31
CA ALA A 171 -11.52 17.04 -11.32
C ALA A 171 -11.34 15.60 -10.80
N VAL A 172 -10.12 15.30 -10.38
CA VAL A 172 -9.71 14.03 -9.80
C VAL A 172 -9.13 14.28 -8.41
N ILE A 173 -9.67 13.61 -7.41
CA ILE A 173 -9.21 13.72 -6.02
C ILE A 173 -8.51 12.44 -5.61
N PHE A 174 -7.26 12.53 -5.17
CA PHE A 174 -6.55 11.44 -4.50
C PHE A 174 -6.55 11.70 -2.99
N SER A 175 -7.19 10.81 -2.22
CA SER A 175 -7.26 10.94 -0.76
C SER A 175 -6.33 9.95 -0.07
N PHE A 176 -5.33 10.50 0.64
CA PHE A 176 -4.34 9.78 1.46
C PHE A 176 -4.64 9.88 2.96
N ARG A 177 -5.85 10.33 3.34
CA ARG A 177 -6.23 10.56 4.74
C ARG A 177 -6.08 9.32 5.64
N GLU A 178 -6.35 8.14 5.09
CA GLU A 178 -6.25 6.85 5.80
C GLU A 178 -4.95 6.10 5.47
N VAL A 179 -3.99 6.75 4.80
CA VAL A 179 -2.67 6.20 4.48
C VAL A 179 -1.66 6.63 5.54
N TYR A 180 -1.08 5.66 6.23
CA TYR A 180 -0.04 5.90 7.25
C TYR A 180 1.37 5.55 6.75
N SER A 181 1.50 4.84 5.63
CA SER A 181 2.81 4.46 5.09
C SER A 181 2.76 4.33 3.57
N LEU A 182 3.70 4.98 2.90
CA LEU A 182 3.92 4.90 1.45
C LEU A 182 5.39 4.60 1.19
N ASN A 183 5.71 3.55 0.42
CA ASN A 183 7.10 3.27 0.04
C ASN A 183 7.52 4.07 -1.21
N HIS A 184 8.82 4.14 -1.47
CA HIS A 184 9.36 4.90 -2.61
C HIS A 184 8.83 4.44 -3.97
N VAL A 185 8.57 3.13 -4.14
CA VAL A 185 8.01 2.58 -5.38
C VAL A 185 6.59 3.08 -5.61
N ALA A 186 5.71 2.91 -4.61
CA ALA A 186 4.33 3.37 -4.70
C ALA A 186 4.25 4.89 -4.86
N ARG A 187 5.08 5.64 -4.13
CA ARG A 187 5.18 7.09 -4.30
C ARG A 187 5.52 7.49 -5.74
N ARG A 188 6.53 6.85 -6.33
CA ARG A 188 6.93 7.13 -7.71
C ARG A 188 5.82 6.84 -8.71
N ILE A 189 5.12 5.72 -8.57
CA ILE A 189 3.99 5.36 -9.44
C ILE A 189 2.86 6.39 -9.31
N ILE A 190 2.48 6.74 -8.08
CA ILE A 190 1.42 7.72 -7.83
C ILE A 190 1.81 9.11 -8.33
N HIS A 191 3.08 9.50 -8.19
CA HIS A 191 3.59 10.76 -8.73
C HIS A 191 3.44 10.80 -10.25
N GLU A 192 3.79 9.70 -10.93
CA GLU A 192 3.62 9.57 -12.38
C GLU A 192 2.14 9.63 -12.81
N ASP A 193 1.26 8.93 -12.10
CA ASP A 193 -0.19 8.93 -12.38
C ASP A 193 -0.78 10.34 -12.26
N ILE A 194 -0.41 11.07 -11.20
CA ILE A 194 -0.84 12.47 -11.00
C ILE A 194 -0.28 13.37 -12.10
N SER A 195 1.01 13.25 -12.41
CA SER A 195 1.66 14.05 -13.46
C SER A 195 1.00 13.82 -14.82
N ARG A 196 0.65 12.58 -15.15
CA ARG A 196 -0.07 12.24 -16.40
C ARG A 196 -1.43 12.93 -16.47
N LEU A 197 -2.23 12.86 -15.40
CA LEU A 197 -3.54 13.52 -15.36
C LEU A 197 -3.44 15.04 -15.52
N ILE A 198 -2.40 15.65 -14.96
CA ILE A 198 -2.14 17.09 -15.12
C ILE A 198 -1.77 17.43 -16.57
N LEU A 199 -1.00 16.57 -17.25
CA LEU A 199 -0.68 16.72 -18.68
C LEU A 199 -1.92 16.58 -19.57
N GLU A 200 -2.91 15.80 -19.13
CA GLU A 200 -4.23 15.66 -19.77
C GLU A 200 -5.21 16.80 -19.40
N GLU A 201 -4.70 17.88 -18.79
CA GLU A 201 -5.46 19.08 -18.39
C GLU A 201 -6.59 18.83 -17.38
N LYS A 202 -6.51 17.73 -16.60
CA LYS A 202 -7.41 17.46 -15.48
C LYS A 202 -7.03 18.29 -14.26
N ILE A 203 -8.03 18.78 -13.53
CA ILE A 203 -7.80 19.41 -12.22
C ILE A 203 -7.52 18.30 -11.21
N VAL A 204 -6.28 18.21 -10.69
CA VAL A 204 -5.91 17.18 -9.70
C VAL A 204 -5.75 17.79 -8.32
N VAL A 205 -6.45 17.21 -7.35
CA VAL A 205 -6.38 17.59 -5.93
C VAL A 205 -5.92 16.40 -5.11
N VAL A 206 -5.00 16.63 -4.19
CA VAL A 206 -4.44 15.61 -3.29
C VAL A 206 -4.81 15.97 -1.86
N ILE A 207 -5.54 15.11 -1.18
CA ILE A 207 -5.84 15.25 0.25
C ILE A 207 -4.79 14.45 1.02
N ASP A 208 -3.79 15.12 1.59
CA ASP A 208 -2.67 14.48 2.30
C ASP A 208 -2.35 15.23 3.61
N PRO A 209 -3.14 15.01 4.69
CA PRO A 209 -2.91 15.70 5.96
C PRO A 209 -1.61 15.29 6.66
N SER A 210 -1.11 14.09 6.38
CA SER A 210 0.10 13.53 7.01
C SER A 210 1.38 13.76 6.19
N GLY A 211 1.26 14.29 4.96
CA GLY A 211 2.39 14.56 4.07
C GLY A 211 3.10 13.29 3.59
N VAL A 212 2.40 12.14 3.51
CA VAL A 212 3.01 10.86 3.12
C VAL A 212 3.44 10.82 1.66
N LEU A 213 2.78 11.59 0.80
CA LEU A 213 3.06 11.64 -0.63
C LEU A 213 4.38 12.36 -0.91
N GLN A 214 4.75 13.35 -0.09
CA GLN A 214 5.95 14.18 -0.25
C GLN A 214 6.08 14.69 -1.69
N TRP A 215 5.08 15.45 -2.15
CA TRP A 215 5.11 16.05 -3.48
C TRP A 215 6.25 17.07 -3.57
N ASN A 216 7.10 16.95 -4.60
CA ASN A 216 8.23 17.83 -4.80
C ASN A 216 7.75 19.10 -5.53
N HIS A 217 7.73 20.24 -4.85
CA HIS A 217 7.26 21.49 -5.44
C HIS A 217 8.30 22.13 -6.39
N ASP A 218 9.58 21.74 -6.28
CA ASP A 218 10.70 22.45 -6.90
C ASP A 218 11.07 21.96 -8.33
N GLU A 219 10.51 20.85 -8.81
CA GLU A 219 10.77 20.28 -10.15
C GLU A 219 9.67 20.58 -11.19
N ALA A 220 8.66 21.39 -10.83
CA ALA A 220 7.56 21.72 -11.73
C ALA A 220 7.99 22.78 -12.77
N GLU A 221 8.57 22.33 -13.88
CA GLU A 221 9.01 23.15 -15.02
C GLU A 221 7.90 24.00 -15.70
N ASN A 222 6.65 24.01 -15.20
CA ASN A 222 5.52 24.64 -15.89
C ASN A 222 4.33 25.09 -15.03
N ASP A 223 4.50 25.40 -13.73
CA ASP A 223 3.44 25.92 -12.83
C ASP A 223 2.18 25.01 -12.70
N ARG A 224 2.18 23.85 -13.36
CA ARG A 224 1.11 22.84 -13.34
C ARG A 224 1.46 21.76 -12.32
N HIS A 225 1.02 21.96 -11.09
CA HIS A 225 1.20 21.00 -10.00
C HIS A 225 -0.18 20.62 -9.40
N PRO A 226 -0.30 19.45 -8.76
CA PRO A 226 -1.54 19.13 -8.04
C PRO A 226 -1.74 20.10 -6.89
N LYS A 227 -3.01 20.37 -6.54
CA LYS A 227 -3.31 21.11 -5.32
C LYS A 227 -3.30 20.16 -4.13
N VAL A 228 -2.32 20.31 -3.24
CA VAL A 228 -2.27 19.54 -1.98
C VAL A 228 -3.05 20.27 -0.89
N VAL A 229 -3.97 19.57 -0.23
CA VAL A 229 -4.86 20.09 0.82
C VAL A 229 -4.94 19.13 2.01
N ARG A 230 -5.45 19.60 3.14
CA ARG A 230 -5.54 18.80 4.38
C ARG A 230 -6.84 18.03 4.54
N ASN A 231 -7.93 18.48 3.91
CA ASN A 231 -9.26 17.92 4.10
C ASN A 231 -10.15 18.06 2.86
N GLU A 232 -11.31 17.39 2.89
CA GLU A 232 -12.30 17.38 1.79
C GLU A 232 -12.97 18.74 1.56
N THR A 233 -13.08 19.57 2.60
CA THR A 233 -13.67 20.92 2.49
C THR A 233 -12.76 21.82 1.65
N GLU A 234 -11.46 21.87 1.96
CA GLU A 234 -10.46 22.60 1.17
C GLU A 234 -10.40 22.11 -0.28
N ALA A 235 -10.54 20.79 -0.51
CA ALA A 235 -10.62 20.22 -1.85
C ALA A 235 -11.85 20.74 -2.61
N ARG A 236 -13.02 20.74 -1.96
CA ARG A 236 -14.28 21.22 -2.54
C ARG A 236 -14.25 22.71 -2.83
N ASP A 237 -13.76 23.51 -1.90
CA ASP A 237 -13.66 24.96 -2.06
C ASP A 237 -12.69 25.31 -3.21
N PHE A 238 -11.62 24.53 -3.40
CA PHE A 238 -10.71 24.72 -4.53
C PHE A 238 -11.35 24.38 -5.89
N ILE A 239 -12.13 23.30 -5.98
CA ILE A 239 -12.72 22.86 -7.26
C ILE A 239 -13.97 23.69 -7.61
N GLY A 240 -14.87 23.86 -6.66
CA GLY A 240 -16.20 24.46 -6.84
C GLY A 240 -16.34 25.89 -6.35
N GLY A 241 -15.40 26.41 -5.55
CA GLY A 241 -15.55 27.71 -4.90
C GLY A 241 -16.15 27.61 -3.49
N THR A 242 -16.07 28.72 -2.76
CA THR A 242 -16.36 28.74 -1.30
C THR A 242 -17.81 28.37 -0.99
N GLY A 243 -17.99 27.35 -0.14
CA GLY A 243 -19.32 26.93 0.32
C GLY A 243 -20.06 25.98 -0.65
N CYS A 244 -19.36 25.41 -1.63
CA CYS A 244 -19.90 24.36 -2.50
C CYS A 244 -20.22 23.08 -1.74
N LYS A 245 -21.23 22.34 -2.21
CA LYS A 245 -21.64 21.04 -1.67
C LYS A 245 -21.27 19.90 -2.62
N ALA A 246 -20.78 18.79 -2.09
CA ALA A 246 -20.60 17.56 -2.86
C ALA A 246 -21.78 16.64 -2.58
N VAL A 247 -22.42 16.16 -3.64
CA VAL A 247 -23.43 15.10 -3.55
C VAL A 247 -22.76 13.82 -4.02
N SER A 248 -22.51 12.89 -3.09
CA SER A 248 -22.00 11.57 -3.47
C SER A 248 -23.11 10.77 -4.12
N THR A 249 -22.81 10.19 -5.27
CA THR A 249 -23.47 8.98 -5.73
C THR A 249 -22.80 7.84 -4.98
N ASP A 250 -23.11 7.69 -3.69
CA ASP A 250 -22.79 6.42 -3.02
C ASP A 250 -23.78 5.39 -3.55
N ASP A 251 -23.25 4.42 -4.29
CA ASP A 251 -23.94 3.16 -4.53
C ASP A 251 -24.12 2.48 -3.18
N GLY A 252 -25.30 2.66 -2.60
CA GLY A 252 -25.74 1.88 -1.45
C GLY A 252 -25.84 0.41 -1.83
N TRP A 253 -24.88 -0.38 -1.34
CA TRP A 253 -25.00 -1.81 -1.09
C TRP A 253 -24.31 -2.15 0.23
#